data_AF-A0A3P7M2I9-F1
#
_entry.id   AF-A0A3P7M2I9-F1
#
_cell.length_a   1.000
_cell.length_b   1.000
_cell.length_c   1.000
_cell.angle_alpha   90.00
_cell.angle_beta   90.00
_cell.angle_gamma   90.00
#
_symmetry.space_group_name_H-M   'P 1'
#
loop_
_entity.id
_entity.type
_entity.pdbx_description
1 polymer ?
#
loop_
_entity_poly.entity_id
_entity_poly.type
_entity_poly.pdbx_seq_one_letter_code
_entity_poly.pdbx_strand_id
1 'polypeptide(L)'
;MRQLITTIQQTTLATEDGAFVALWILTLIDHWNNEHERIIVLTERSFYIIKYDFLHGNIRESRRVGLGQLVSVTTGPLVFPTKSLMPYAKIEEKKKKTTMTTIRVLGQYFYSPDVSRSVADSSSET
;
A
#
# COMPACT_ATOMS: atom_id res chain seq x y z
N MET A 1 -17.12 9.68 -11.38
CA MET A 1 -15.68 9.62 -11.73
C MET A 1 -15.10 10.95 -12.19
N ARG A 2 -15.58 11.59 -13.27
CA ARG A 2 -14.99 12.86 -13.76
C ARG A 2 -14.92 13.97 -12.69
N GLN A 3 -16.03 14.21 -11.99
CA GLN A 3 -16.10 15.25 -10.94
C GLN A 3 -15.07 15.03 -9.82
N LEU A 4 -14.89 13.79 -9.37
CA LEU A 4 -13.91 13.43 -8.35
C LEU A 4 -12.48 13.76 -8.80
N ILE A 5 -12.12 13.40 -10.04
CA ILE A 5 -10.80 13.67 -10.60
C ILE A 5 -10.55 15.19 -10.64
N THR A 6 -11.53 15.96 -11.11
CA THR A 6 -11.45 17.42 -11.14
C THR A 6 -11.27 18.00 -9.74
N THR A 7 -12.05 17.57 -8.76
CA THR A 7 -11.92 18.02 -7.37
C THR A 7 -10.52 17.74 -6.81
N ILE A 8 -10.01 16.52 -7.00
CA ILE A 8 -8.68 16.14 -6.53
C ILE A 8 -7.59 16.99 -7.19
N GLN A 9 -7.66 17.16 -8.51
CA GLN A 9 -6.70 17.96 -9.28
C GLN A 9 -6.66 19.42 -8.81
N GLN A 10 -7.81 19.99 -8.44
CA GLN A 10 -7.89 21.40 -8.04
C GLN A 10 -7.58 21.65 -6.56
N THR A 11 -7.83 20.68 -5.69
CA THR A 11 -7.77 20.89 -4.22
C THR A 11 -6.59 20.24 -3.54
N THR A 12 -6.00 19.21 -4.15
CA THR A 12 -5.04 18.31 -3.48
C THR A 12 -3.71 18.20 -4.20
N LEU A 13 -3.72 18.17 -5.53
CA LEU A 13 -2.49 18.03 -6.30
C LEU A 13 -1.70 19.34 -6.29
N ALA A 14 -0.41 19.23 -6.00
CA ALA A 14 0.49 20.37 -6.01
C ALA A 14 0.95 20.63 -7.46
N THR A 15 1.03 21.89 -7.88
CA THR A 15 1.43 22.25 -9.26
C THR A 15 2.83 21.71 -9.59
N GLU A 16 3.72 21.69 -8.61
CA GLU A 16 5.07 21.16 -8.78
C GLU A 16 5.15 19.64 -8.91
N ASP A 17 4.05 18.89 -8.79
CA ASP A 17 4.03 17.43 -8.96
C ASP A 17 3.84 16.96 -10.40
N GLY A 18 3.57 17.89 -11.32
CA GLY A 18 3.46 17.63 -12.75
C GLY A 18 2.08 17.12 -13.14
N ALA A 19 2.00 16.55 -14.34
CA ALA A 19 0.73 16.09 -14.88
C ALA A 19 0.13 14.95 -14.05
N PHE A 20 -1.20 14.93 -13.98
CA PHE A 20 -1.94 13.76 -13.52
C PHE A 20 -1.71 12.59 -14.48
N VAL A 21 -1.35 11.43 -13.95
CA VAL A 21 -1.10 10.21 -14.73
C VAL A 21 -2.29 9.26 -14.61
N ALA A 22 -2.65 8.90 -13.38
CA ALA A 22 -3.66 7.87 -13.14
C ALA A 22 -4.24 7.93 -11.72
N LEU A 23 -5.38 7.28 -11.56
CA LEU A 23 -6.09 7.14 -10.29
C LEU A 23 -6.57 5.70 -10.12
N TRP A 24 -6.38 5.15 -8.93
CA TRP A 24 -6.91 3.84 -8.54
C TRP A 24 -7.64 3.92 -7.21
N ILE A 25 -8.59 3.02 -7.01
CA ILE A 25 -9.20 2.76 -5.71
C ILE A 25 -8.60 1.45 -5.22
N LEU A 26 -7.87 1.51 -4.11
CA LEU A 26 -7.19 0.35 -3.52
C LEU A 26 -7.61 0.18 -2.06
N THR A 27 -7.44 -1.03 -1.55
CA THR A 27 -7.58 -1.32 -0.12
C THR A 27 -6.22 -1.20 0.57
N LEU A 28 -6.08 -0.22 1.46
CA LEU A 28 -4.97 -0.13 2.37
C LEU A 28 -5.22 -1.06 3.57
N ILE A 29 -4.25 -1.94 3.84
CA ILE A 29 -4.26 -2.81 5.01
C ILE A 29 -3.30 -2.22 6.04
N ASP A 30 -3.78 -1.92 7.25
CA ASP A 30 -2.94 -1.38 8.32
C ASP A 30 -2.21 -2.48 9.11
N HIS A 31 -1.42 -2.09 10.12
CA HIS A 31 -0.68 -3.01 10.98
C HIS A 31 -1.57 -3.97 11.80
N TRP A 32 -2.86 -3.67 11.93
CA TRP A 32 -3.86 -4.49 12.62
C TRP A 32 -4.72 -5.30 11.64
N ASN A 33 -4.36 -5.31 10.35
CA ASN A 33 -5.10 -5.92 9.25
C ASN A 33 -6.53 -5.38 9.07
N ASN A 34 -6.74 -4.12 9.49
CA ASN A 34 -7.94 -3.39 9.12
C ASN A 34 -7.84 -2.96 7.67
N GLU A 35 -8.94 -3.13 6.95
CA GLU A 35 -9.06 -2.74 5.56
C GLU A 35 -9.68 -1.36 5.46
N HIS A 36 -9.05 -0.51 4.67
CA HIS A 36 -9.54 0.82 4.41
C HIS A 36 -9.46 1.15 2.93
N GLU A 37 -10.60 1.54 2.35
CA GLU A 37 -10.61 2.05 0.98
C GLU A 37 -9.84 3.38 0.91
N ARG A 38 -8.94 3.48 -0.07
CA ARG A 38 -8.10 4.65 -0.33
C ARG A 38 -8.06 4.94 -1.82
N ILE A 39 -8.10 6.22 -2.15
CA ILE A 39 -7.84 6.67 -3.51
C ILE A 39 -6.33 6.90 -3.62
N ILE A 40 -5.71 6.24 -4.60
CA ILE A 40 -4.32 6.47 -4.98
C ILE A 40 -4.29 7.31 -6.24
N VAL A 41 -3.55 8.41 -6.21
CA VAL A 41 -3.34 9.27 -7.39
C VAL A 41 -1.86 9.26 -7.71
N LEU A 42 -1.51 9.05 -8.97
CA LEU A 42 -0.15 9.16 -9.47
C LEU A 42 -0.03 10.41 -10.34
N THR A 43 1.02 11.17 -10.09
CA THR A 43 1.50 12.23 -10.96
C THR A 43 2.88 11.88 -11.49
N GLU A 44 3.46 12.74 -12.31
CA GLU A 44 4.81 12.55 -12.84
C GLU A 44 5.90 12.48 -11.78
N ARG A 45 5.68 13.12 -10.61
CA ARG A 45 6.73 13.28 -9.59
C ARG A 45 6.34 12.82 -8.19
N SER A 46 5.06 12.54 -7.94
CA SER A 46 4.56 12.10 -6.64
C SER A 46 3.41 11.11 -6.78
N PHE A 47 3.11 10.40 -5.70
CA PHE A 47 1.82 9.75 -5.53
C PHE A 47 1.14 10.23 -4.25
N TYR A 48 -0.17 10.13 -4.23
CA TYR A 48 -1.02 10.52 -3.12
C TYR A 48 -1.80 9.33 -2.60
N ILE A 49 -1.93 9.23 -1.28
CA ILE A 49 -2.85 8.33 -0.60
C ILE A 49 -3.94 9.21 0.02
N ILE A 50 -5.18 9.06 -0.45
CA ILE A 50 -6.29 9.94 -0.08
C ILE A 50 -7.36 9.13 0.65
N LYS A 51 -7.76 9.62 1.83
CA LYS A 51 -8.97 9.19 2.53
C LYS A 51 -10.13 10.07 2.05
N TYR A 52 -10.97 9.49 1.20
CA TYR A 52 -12.14 10.17 0.65
C TYR A 52 -13.40 9.73 1.39
N ASP A 53 -14.26 10.68 1.69
CA ASP A 53 -15.58 10.42 2.26
C ASP A 53 -16.61 10.43 1.13
N PHE A 54 -17.06 9.25 0.73
CA PHE A 54 -18.02 9.09 -0.36
C PHE A 54 -19.42 9.61 -0.01
N LEU A 55 -19.78 9.67 1.28
CA LEU A 55 -21.10 10.17 1.70
C LEU A 55 -21.15 11.69 1.63
N HIS A 56 -20.08 12.36 2.06
CA HIS A 56 -20.00 13.82 2.10
C HIS A 56 -19.30 14.43 0.86
N GLY A 57 -18.71 13.60 0.01
CA GLY A 57 -18.07 14.02 -1.23
C GLY A 57 -16.77 14.81 -1.05
N ASN A 58 -16.11 14.69 0.11
CA ASN A 58 -14.95 15.51 0.45
C ASN A 58 -13.71 14.68 0.84
N ILE A 59 -12.56 15.34 0.75
CA ILE A 59 -11.27 14.76 1.15
C ILE A 59 -11.11 14.97 2.65
N ARG A 60 -10.96 13.87 3.39
CA ARG A 60 -10.75 13.90 4.84
C ARG A 60 -9.28 14.01 5.20
N GLU A 61 -8.44 13.32 4.45
CA GLU A 61 -7.00 13.28 4.66
C GLU A 61 -6.31 13.00 3.32
N SER A 62 -5.15 13.61 3.10
CA SER A 62 -4.29 13.31 1.96
C SER A 62 -2.83 13.26 2.39
N ARG A 63 -2.11 12.25 1.90
CA ARG A 63 -0.67 12.11 2.11
C ARG A 63 0.03 12.09 0.76
N ARG A 64 0.88 13.08 0.53
CA ARG A 64 1.77 13.16 -0.64
C ARG A 64 3.07 12.42 -0.35
N VAL A 65 3.58 11.67 -1.33
CA VAL A 65 4.89 11.02 -1.30
C VAL A 65 5.58 11.26 -2.63
N GLY A 66 6.74 11.91 -2.59
CA GLY A 66 7.54 12.12 -3.78
C GLY A 66 8.09 10.81 -4.33
N LEU A 67 8.09 10.61 -5.65
CA LEU A 67 8.63 9.41 -6.28
C LEU A 67 10.13 9.25 -6.01
N GLY A 68 10.87 10.35 -5.78
CA GLY A 68 12.27 10.29 -5.34
C GLY A 68 12.46 9.66 -3.95
N GLN A 69 11.40 9.55 -3.15
CA GLN A 69 11.42 8.87 -1.85
C GLN A 69 11.00 7.40 -1.95
N LEU A 70 10.54 6.94 -3.12
CA LEU A 70 10.08 5.58 -3.32
C LEU A 70 11.29 4.65 -3.47
N VAL A 71 11.41 3.65 -2.58
CA VAL A 71 12.49 2.66 -2.63
C VAL A 71 12.14 1.52 -3.57
N SER A 72 10.93 0.98 -3.41
CA SER A 72 10.49 -0.20 -4.17
C SER A 72 8.98 -0.34 -4.17
N VAL A 73 8.45 -0.88 -5.25
CA VAL A 73 7.07 -1.37 -5.33
C VAL A 73 7.14 -2.87 -5.56
N THR A 74 6.52 -3.65 -4.67
CA THR A 74 6.49 -5.11 -4.77
C THR A 74 5.05 -5.56 -4.87
N THR A 75 4.76 -6.40 -5.86
CA THR A 75 3.46 -7.05 -6.01
C THR A 75 3.62 -8.54 -5.70
N GLY A 76 2.65 -9.11 -4.99
CA GLY A 76 2.70 -10.52 -4.64
C GLY A 76 1.48 -11.01 -3.88
N PRO A 77 1.40 -12.32 -3.61
CA PRO A 77 0.35 -12.85 -2.76
C PRO A 77 0.47 -12.28 -1.34
N LEU A 78 -0.66 -12.03 -0.69
CA LEU A 78 -0.69 -11.65 0.72
C LEU A 78 -0.20 -12.83 1.57
N VAL A 79 0.97 -12.69 2.20
CA VAL A 79 1.54 -13.71 3.09
C VAL A 79 1.40 -13.25 4.54
N PHE A 80 0.81 -14.10 5.39
CA PHE A 80 0.76 -13.89 6.83
C PHE A 80 1.88 -14.67 7.52
N PRO A 81 2.45 -14.15 8.62
CA PRO A 81 3.46 -14.87 9.39
C PRO A 81 2.88 -16.16 10.00
N THR A 82 3.75 -17.15 10.20
CA THR A 82 3.37 -18.50 10.71
C THR A 82 2.63 -18.45 12.06
N LYS A 83 2.91 -17.44 12.90
CA LYS A 83 2.23 -17.18 14.18
C LYS A 83 1.34 -15.93 14.09
N SER A 84 0.41 -15.92 13.14
CA SER A 84 -0.60 -14.86 13.04
C SER A 84 -1.64 -15.01 14.16
N LEU A 85 -2.04 -13.91 14.79
CA LEU A 85 -3.13 -13.87 15.77
C LEU A 85 -4.51 -13.98 15.11
N MET A 86 -4.58 -13.99 13.78
CA MET A 86 -5.83 -14.18 13.06
C MET A 86 -6.26 -15.65 13.02
N PRO A 87 -7.58 -15.93 13.10
CA PRO A 87 -8.09 -17.27 12.86
C PRO A 87 -7.66 -17.81 11.50
N TYR A 88 -7.19 -19.06 11.46
CA TYR A 88 -6.64 -19.70 10.25
C TYR A 88 -7.62 -19.69 9.06
N ALA A 89 -8.92 -19.89 9.32
CA ALA A 89 -9.96 -19.83 8.29
C ALA A 89 -10.04 -18.46 7.59
N LYS A 90 -9.85 -17.36 8.33
CA LYS A 90 -9.83 -16.00 7.76
C LYS A 90 -8.56 -15.73 6.96
N ILE A 91 -7.44 -16.31 7.36
CA ILE A 91 -6.16 -16.19 6.66
C ILE A 91 -6.26 -16.83 5.26
N GLU A 92 -6.78 -18.05 5.19
CA GLU A 92 -6.93 -18.79 3.93
C GLU A 92 -7.92 -18.12 2.96
N GLU A 93 -8.98 -17.51 3.48
CA GLU A 93 -9.90 -16.72 2.66
C GLU A 93 -9.21 -15.46 2.08
N LYS A 94 -8.49 -14.69 2.92
CA LYS A 94 -7.81 -13.46 2.47
C LYS A 94 -6.69 -13.72 1.46
N LYS A 95 -5.94 -14.82 1.62
CA LYS A 95 -4.89 -15.26 0.67
C LYS A 95 -5.43 -15.49 -0.74
N LYS A 96 -6.62 -16.08 -0.86
CA LYS A 96 -7.21 -16.46 -2.16
C LYS A 96 -7.76 -15.29 -2.97
N LYS A 97 -8.06 -14.16 -2.31
CA LYS A 97 -8.75 -13.02 -2.93
C LYS A 97 -7.85 -11.80 -3.19
N THR A 98 -6.62 -11.76 -2.67
CA THR A 98 -5.88 -10.49 -2.57
C THR A 98 -4.45 -10.59 -3.11
N THR A 99 -4.21 -9.94 -4.25
CA THR A 99 -2.86 -9.55 -4.67
C THR A 99 -2.47 -8.29 -3.92
N MET A 100 -1.47 -8.36 -3.05
CA MET A 100 -0.99 -7.22 -2.27
C MET A 100 0.07 -6.46 -3.06
N THR A 101 -0.09 -5.14 -3.15
CA THR A 101 0.95 -4.23 -3.64
C THR A 101 1.53 -3.49 -2.45
N THR A 102 2.79 -3.76 -2.12
CA THR A 102 3.53 -3.08 -1.05
C THR A 102 4.38 -1.98 -1.65
N ILE A 103 4.17 -0.74 -1.19
CA ILE A 103 4.93 0.44 -1.59
C ILE A 103 5.88 0.79 -0.45
N ARG A 104 7.19 0.66 -0.65
CA ARG A 104 8.20 1.03 0.35
C ARG A 104 8.75 2.42 0.07
N VAL A 105 8.73 3.27 1.09
CA VAL A 105 9.18 4.67 1.04
C VAL A 105 10.38 4.85 1.98
N LEU A 106 11.40 5.60 1.55
CA LEU A 106 12.59 5.95 2.33
C LEU A 106 12.18 6.58 3.66
N GLY A 107 12.71 6.07 4.77
CA GLY A 107 12.47 6.60 6.11
C GLY A 107 11.24 6.04 6.84
N GLN A 108 10.47 5.12 6.24
CA GLN A 108 9.47 4.33 6.98
C GLN A 108 9.98 2.90 7.17
N TYR A 109 10.33 2.56 8.41
CA TYR A 109 10.70 1.20 8.80
C TYR A 109 9.47 0.30 8.72
N PHE A 110 9.28 -0.37 7.58
CA PHE A 110 8.38 -1.52 7.48
C PHE A 110 9.21 -2.78 7.73
N TYR A 111 9.03 -3.37 8.91
CA TYR A 111 9.66 -4.63 9.27
C TYR A 111 9.16 -5.73 8.34
N SER A 112 10.02 -6.15 7.41
CA SER A 112 9.80 -7.35 6.61
C SER A 112 10.58 -8.45 7.30
N PRO A 113 9.95 -9.41 8.00
CA PRO A 113 10.68 -10.58 8.45
C PRO A 113 11.19 -11.29 7.19
N ASP A 114 12.50 -11.43 7.09
CA ASP A 114 13.19 -12.06 5.97
C ASP A 114 12.48 -13.36 5.56
N VAL A 115 12.02 -13.40 4.32
CA VAL A 115 11.81 -14.66 3.63
C VAL A 115 13.18 -15.05 3.08
N SER A 116 13.71 -16.16 3.62
CA SER A 116 14.88 -16.91 3.15
C SER A 116 16.26 -16.52 3.71
N ARG A 117 16.54 -16.97 4.94
CA ARG A 117 17.82 -17.61 5.25
C ARG A 117 17.59 -19.08 5.60
N SER A 118 17.31 -19.89 4.58
CA SER A 118 17.66 -21.32 4.63
C SER A 118 19.16 -21.41 4.37
N VAL A 119 19.97 -21.17 5.40
CA VAL A 119 21.34 -21.70 5.41
C VAL A 119 21.19 -23.09 5.98
N ALA A 120 21.37 -24.07 5.11
CA ALA A 120 21.62 -25.43 5.51
C ALA A 120 22.79 -25.43 6.48
N ASP A 121 22.57 -25.86 7.72
CA ASP A 121 23.64 -26.41 8.52
C ASP A 121 23.57 -27.94 8.38
N SER A 122 24.28 -28.39 7.35
CA SER A 122 24.98 -29.67 7.42
C SER A 122 26.04 -29.56 8.52
N SER A 123 25.87 -30.29 9.61
CA SER A 123 26.96 -30.63 10.53
C SER A 123 26.73 -32.05 11.00
N SER A 124 27.18 -32.99 10.16
CA SER A 124 27.66 -34.29 10.56
C SER A 124 29.05 -34.10 11.18
N GLU A 125 29.21 -34.43 12.46
CA GLU A 125 30.45 -34.72 13.23
C GLU A 125 30.00 -34.62 14.71
N THR A 126 30.09 -35.61 15.60
CA THR A 126 30.73 -36.93 15.63
C THR A 126 29.96 -37.79 16.64
#